data_AF-A0A4Q6DRF3-F1
#
_entry.id   AF-A0A4Q6DRF3-F1
#
_cell.length_a   1.000
_cell.length_b   1.000
_cell.length_c   1.000
_cell.angle_alpha   90.00
_cell.angle_beta   90.00
_cell.angle_gamma   90.00
#
_symmetry.space_group_name_H-M   'P 1'
#
loop_
_entity.id
_entity.type
_entity.pdbx_description
1 polymer ?
#
loop_
_entity_poly.entity_id
_entity_poly.type
_entity_poly.pdbx_seq_one_letter_code
_entity_poly.pdbx_strand_id
1 'polypeptide(L)'
;MQKLDAVLIRSNNNFGLVRLLTAFLVVYAHSLELFKETDSLYVGGLRIHIFFFLSGLLITASFFHSKTYSSYIIMRLFRLWPAMIVCTLLTVLLLGPLVTTLSSEQYFSHPVTLNYLFNNLLVYNTQFHLPGVFTHNHYPEVVNGSIWTLKLELQCYVFIFLTGVT
;
A
#
# COMPACT_ATOMS: atom_id res chain seq x y z
N MET A 1 -23.63 -2.97 27.41
CA MET A 1 -22.49 -3.25 26.53
C MET A 1 -22.98 -3.13 25.09
N GLN A 2 -22.47 -2.17 24.30
CA GLN A 2 -22.85 -2.08 22.88
C GLN A 2 -22.31 -3.29 22.12
N LYS A 3 -23.08 -3.81 21.16
CA LYS A 3 -22.64 -4.88 20.27
C LYS A 3 -21.60 -4.33 19.27
N LEU A 4 -20.69 -5.19 18.83
CA LEU A 4 -19.56 -4.81 17.97
C LEU A 4 -20.02 -4.26 16.60
N ASP A 5 -21.13 -4.77 16.07
CA ASP A 5 -21.78 -4.29 14.85
C ASP A 5 -22.15 -2.79 14.92
N ALA A 6 -22.70 -2.33 16.04
CA ALA A 6 -23.11 -0.95 16.25
C ALA A 6 -21.93 0.03 16.30
N VAL A 7 -20.76 -0.43 16.74
CA VAL A 7 -19.52 0.36 16.79
C VAL A 7 -18.88 0.45 15.40
N LEU A 8 -19.04 -0.55 14.55
CA LEU A 8 -18.44 -0.59 13.21
C LEU A 8 -19.17 0.28 12.18
N ILE A 9 -20.36 0.82 12.51
CA ILE A 9 -21.10 1.75 11.64
C ILE A 9 -20.29 3.04 11.43
N ARG A 10 -20.03 3.39 10.17
CA ARG A 10 -19.16 4.52 9.78
C ARG A 10 -19.56 5.85 10.42
N SER A 11 -20.85 6.12 10.61
CA SER A 11 -21.34 7.38 11.21
C SER A 11 -21.17 7.45 12.73
N ASN A 12 -20.74 6.37 13.38
CA ASN A 12 -20.68 6.24 14.84
C ASN A 12 -19.28 5.91 15.36
N ASN A 13 -18.24 6.04 14.53
CA ASN A 13 -16.87 5.78 14.96
C ASN A 13 -15.84 6.73 14.35
N ASN A 14 -14.71 6.83 15.05
CA ASN A 14 -13.54 7.60 14.62
C ASN A 14 -12.42 6.70 14.07
N PHE A 15 -12.73 5.48 13.61
CA PHE A 15 -11.69 4.57 13.12
C PHE A 15 -10.97 5.11 11.88
N GLY A 16 -11.64 5.94 11.08
CA GLY A 16 -11.00 6.68 9.99
C GLY A 16 -9.90 7.62 10.51
N LEU A 17 -10.18 8.40 11.56
CA LEU A 17 -9.20 9.29 12.18
C LEU A 17 -8.04 8.51 12.80
N VAL A 18 -8.32 7.42 13.54
CA VAL A 18 -7.27 6.59 14.13
C VAL A 18 -6.38 6.00 13.05
N ARG A 19 -6.95 5.50 11.94
CA ARG A 19 -6.18 5.00 10.79
C ARG A 19 -5.35 6.08 10.14
N LEU A 20 -5.85 7.31 10.04
CA LEU A 20 -5.09 8.43 9.49
C LEU A 20 -3.90 8.78 10.39
N LEU A 21 -4.11 8.88 11.70
CA LEU A 21 -3.05 9.14 12.67
C LEU A 21 -1.99 8.03 12.63
N THR A 22 -2.39 6.76 12.63
CA THR A 22 -1.42 5.65 12.55
C THR A 22 -0.70 5.60 11.20
N ALA A 23 -1.36 5.94 10.09
CA ALA A 23 -0.70 6.08 8.79
C ALA A 23 0.37 7.17 8.80
N PHE A 24 0.09 8.35 9.39
CA PHE A 24 1.10 9.40 9.54
C PHE A 24 2.29 8.94 10.37
N LEU A 25 2.05 8.22 11.47
CA LEU A 25 3.14 7.71 12.29
C LEU A 25 3.95 6.63 11.57
N VAL A 26 3.34 5.83 10.68
CA VAL A 26 4.06 4.88 9.81
C VAL A 26 4.95 5.63 8.81
N VAL A 27 4.44 6.69 8.17
CA VAL A 27 5.22 7.53 7.25
C VAL A 27 6.39 8.18 7.99
N TYR A 28 6.16 8.74 9.17
CA TYR A 28 7.20 9.34 10.00
C TYR A 28 8.29 8.32 10.36
N ALA A 29 7.91 7.13 10.81
CA ALA A 29 8.87 6.07 11.16
C ALA A 29 9.75 5.66 9.97
N HIS A 30 9.14 5.42 8.80
CA HIS A 30 9.90 5.08 7.59
C HIS A 30 10.78 6.24 7.11
N SER A 31 10.40 7.49 7.38
CA SER A 31 11.29 8.63 7.07
C SER A 31 12.58 8.57 7.89
N LEU A 32 12.52 8.22 9.18
CA LEU A 32 13.71 8.07 10.03
C LEU A 32 14.59 6.91 9.55
N GLU A 33 13.99 5.78 9.17
CA GLU A 33 14.73 4.63 8.61
C GLU A 33 15.50 5.00 7.34
N LEU A 34 14.91 5.80 6.45
CA LEU A 34 15.57 6.28 5.24
C LEU A 34 16.79 7.18 5.54
N PHE A 35 16.74 7.95 6.62
CA PHE A 35 17.86 8.80 7.08
C PHE A 35 18.83 8.09 8.04
N LYS A 36 18.64 6.78 8.29
CA LYS A 36 19.39 6.00 9.29
C LYS A 36 19.30 6.58 10.71
N GLU A 37 18.24 7.32 11.00
CA GLU A 37 17.97 7.80 12.34
C GLU A 37 17.24 6.71 13.12
N THR A 38 17.67 6.46 14.35
CA THR A 38 16.98 5.52 15.23
C THR A 38 15.69 6.16 15.72
N ASP A 39 14.56 5.48 15.50
CA ASP A 39 13.29 5.90 16.11
C ASP A 39 13.40 5.80 17.64
N SER A 40 13.52 6.96 18.30
CA SER A 40 13.57 7.05 19.77
C SER A 40 12.22 6.68 20.41
N LEU A 41 11.12 6.75 19.64
CA LEU A 41 9.85 6.19 20.02
C LEU A 41 9.86 4.70 19.62
N TYR A 42 10.09 3.81 20.59
CA TYR A 42 9.98 2.35 20.48
C TYR A 42 8.52 1.87 20.21
N VAL A 43 7.81 2.56 19.32
CA VAL A 43 6.40 2.36 18.94
C VAL A 43 6.30 1.82 17.50
N GLY A 44 7.46 1.51 16.88
CA GLY A 44 7.68 0.81 15.61
C GLY A 44 6.52 -0.07 15.14
N GLY A 45 6.44 -1.24 15.78
CA GLY A 45 5.47 -2.28 15.44
C GLY A 45 4.03 -1.92 15.81
N LEU A 46 3.81 -1.18 16.90
CA LEU A 46 2.45 -0.94 17.40
C LEU A 46 1.61 -0.14 16.40
N ARG A 47 2.20 0.86 15.73
CA ARG A 47 1.52 1.71 14.75
C ARG A 47 0.99 0.92 13.55
N ILE A 48 1.86 0.09 12.97
CA ILE A 48 1.54 -0.74 11.81
C ILE A 48 0.53 -1.84 12.20
N HIS A 49 0.65 -2.44 13.39
CA HIS A 49 -0.32 -3.40 13.89
C HIS A 49 -1.71 -2.79 14.06
N ILE A 50 -1.83 -1.61 14.67
CA ILE A 50 -3.13 -0.92 14.81
C ILE A 50 -3.71 -0.56 13.44
N PHE A 51 -2.89 -0.05 12.53
CA PHE A 51 -3.33 0.32 11.18
C PHE A 51 -3.89 -0.89 10.41
N PHE A 52 -3.17 -2.01 10.41
CA PHE A 52 -3.61 -3.24 9.73
C PHE A 52 -4.80 -3.90 10.42
N PHE A 53 -4.82 -3.95 11.75
CA PHE A 53 -5.94 -4.52 12.51
C PHE A 53 -7.25 -3.78 12.24
N LEU A 54 -7.25 -2.44 12.34
CA LEU A 54 -8.43 -1.64 12.04
C LEU A 54 -8.84 -1.74 10.58
N SER A 55 -7.88 -1.80 9.65
CA SER A 55 -8.17 -1.98 8.24
C SER A 55 -8.86 -3.32 7.98
N GLY A 56 -8.35 -4.42 8.56
CA GLY A 56 -8.96 -5.74 8.49
C GLY A 56 -10.39 -5.76 9.01
N LEU A 57 -10.62 -5.23 10.23
CA LEU A 57 -11.96 -5.10 10.82
C LEU A 57 -12.94 -4.37 9.90
N LEU A 58 -12.53 -3.25 9.31
CA LEU A 58 -13.38 -2.45 8.42
C LEU A 58 -13.62 -3.12 7.07
N ILE A 59 -12.66 -3.88 6.54
CA ILE A 59 -12.83 -4.66 5.31
C ILE A 59 -13.87 -5.75 5.55
N THR A 60 -13.75 -6.50 6.66
CA THR A 60 -14.70 -7.54 7.06
C THR A 60 -16.09 -6.96 7.28
N ALA A 61 -16.20 -5.86 8.04
CA ALA A 61 -17.48 -5.18 8.22
C ALA A 61 -18.08 -4.79 6.87
N SER A 62 -17.28 -4.21 5.98
CA SER A 62 -17.77 -3.82 4.65
C SER A 62 -18.15 -5.00 3.76
N PHE A 63 -17.60 -6.21 3.95
CA PHE A 63 -18.09 -7.42 3.28
C PHE A 63 -19.54 -7.72 3.71
N PHE A 64 -19.82 -7.80 5.01
CA PHE A 64 -21.16 -8.07 5.53
C PHE A 64 -22.19 -6.98 5.21
N HIS A 65 -21.76 -5.73 4.99
CA HIS A 65 -22.64 -4.64 4.58
C HIS A 65 -22.78 -4.51 3.05
N SER A 66 -22.07 -5.31 2.25
CA SER A 66 -22.17 -5.27 0.80
C SER A 66 -23.45 -5.96 0.33
N LYS A 67 -24.18 -5.34 -0.60
CA LYS A 67 -25.45 -5.89 -1.13
C LYS A 67 -25.25 -7.19 -1.93
N THR A 68 -24.12 -7.32 -2.60
CA THR A 68 -23.75 -8.48 -3.41
C THR A 68 -22.24 -8.73 -3.33
N TYR A 69 -21.83 -9.97 -3.60
CA TYR A 69 -20.43 -10.37 -3.71
C TYR A 69 -19.67 -9.56 -4.78
N SER A 70 -20.29 -9.32 -5.93
CA SER A 70 -19.70 -8.49 -7.00
C SER A 70 -19.52 -7.03 -6.55
N SER A 71 -20.45 -6.48 -5.77
CA SER A 71 -20.32 -5.12 -5.23
C SER A 71 -19.10 -5.02 -4.30
N TYR A 72 -18.87 -6.01 -3.44
CA TYR A 72 -17.67 -6.06 -2.61
C TYR A 72 -16.40 -6.05 -3.47
N ILE A 73 -16.29 -6.93 -4.46
CA ILE A 73 -15.11 -7.04 -5.34
C ILE A 73 -14.84 -5.71 -6.05
N ILE A 74 -15.85 -5.13 -6.71
CA ILE A 74 -15.72 -3.88 -7.45
C ILE A 74 -15.22 -2.75 -6.54
N MET A 75 -15.80 -2.61 -5.35
CA MET A 75 -15.39 -1.58 -4.39
C MET A 75 -13.93 -1.74 -3.92
N ARG A 76 -13.39 -2.97 -3.93
CA ARG A 76 -11.99 -3.24 -3.58
C ARG A 76 -11.04 -2.98 -4.76
N LEU A 77 -11.46 -3.34 -5.97
CA LEU A 77 -10.70 -3.02 -7.19
C LEU A 77 -10.56 -1.50 -7.35
N PHE A 78 -11.66 -0.74 -7.26
CA PHE A 78 -11.64 0.73 -7.34
C PHE A 78 -10.95 1.41 -6.17
N ARG A 79 -10.77 0.71 -5.05
CA ARG A 79 -10.00 1.24 -3.92
C ARG A 79 -8.49 1.11 -4.13
N LEU A 80 -8.02 0.01 -4.74
CA LEU A 80 -6.60 -0.30 -4.86
C LEU A 80 -6.02 0.20 -6.19
N TRP A 81 -6.67 -0.12 -7.31
CA TRP A 81 -6.07 0.09 -8.64
C TRP A 81 -5.87 1.56 -9.03
N PRO A 82 -6.81 2.50 -8.81
CA PRO A 82 -6.61 3.89 -9.23
C PRO A 82 -5.37 4.53 -8.59
N ALA A 83 -5.21 4.37 -7.29
CA ALA A 83 -4.04 4.90 -6.56
C ALA A 83 -2.75 4.20 -7.00
N MET A 84 -2.78 2.88 -7.17
CA MET A 84 -1.62 2.10 -7.62
C MET A 84 -1.18 2.48 -9.04
N ILE A 85 -2.13 2.64 -9.97
CA ILE A 85 -1.86 3.04 -11.36
C ILE A 85 -1.20 4.41 -11.38
N VAL A 86 -1.81 5.40 -10.72
CA VAL A 86 -1.28 6.76 -10.70
C VAL A 86 0.09 6.80 -10.04
N CYS A 87 0.27 6.16 -8.88
CA CYS A 87 1.56 6.13 -8.19
C CYS A 87 2.65 5.45 -9.02
N THR A 88 2.36 4.30 -9.63
CA THR A 88 3.33 3.56 -10.45
C THR A 88 3.70 4.36 -11.71
N LEU A 89 2.72 4.96 -12.39
CA LEU A 89 2.97 5.77 -13.58
C LEU A 89 3.78 7.03 -13.26
N LEU A 90 3.44 7.74 -12.17
CA LEU A 90 4.23 8.90 -11.74
C LEU A 90 5.66 8.47 -11.35
N THR A 91 5.82 7.32 -10.71
CA THR A 91 7.14 6.80 -10.36
C THR A 91 7.96 6.48 -11.61
N VAL A 92 7.38 5.79 -12.60
CA VAL A 92 8.11 5.32 -13.78
C VAL A 92 8.30 6.42 -14.83
N LEU A 93 7.29 7.25 -15.08
CA LEU A 93 7.28 8.22 -16.18
C LEU A 93 7.79 9.61 -15.78
N LEU A 94 7.68 9.98 -14.49
CA LEU A 94 8.11 11.28 -14.00
C LEU A 94 9.33 11.17 -13.10
N LEU A 95 9.21 10.46 -11.97
CA LEU A 95 10.30 10.41 -10.98
C LEU A 95 11.54 9.71 -11.52
N GLY A 96 11.40 8.52 -12.11
CA GLY A 96 12.53 7.73 -12.62
C GLY A 96 13.42 8.51 -13.60
N PRO A 97 12.88 9.07 -14.70
CA PRO A 97 13.67 9.86 -15.66
C PRO A 97 14.31 11.13 -15.07
N LEU A 98 13.75 11.70 -14.01
CA LEU A 98 14.30 12.90 -13.36
C LEU A 98 15.54 12.60 -12.51
N VAL A 99 15.68 11.37 -12.00
CA VAL A 99 16.72 11.03 -11.01
C VAL A 99 17.61 9.86 -11.42
N THR A 100 17.31 9.19 -12.55
CA THR A 100 18.13 8.07 -13.04
C THR A 100 19.48 8.56 -13.57
N THR A 101 20.51 7.74 -13.41
CA THR A 101 21.84 7.95 -14.02
C THR A 101 21.91 7.49 -15.48
N LEU A 102 20.85 6.85 -15.99
CA LEU A 102 20.77 6.37 -17.37
C LEU A 102 20.23 7.47 -18.31
N SER A 103 20.54 7.37 -19.60
CA SER A 103 19.82 8.16 -20.61
C SER A 103 18.34 7.74 -20.67
N SER A 104 17.44 8.63 -21.08
CA SER A 104 16.00 8.32 -21.14
C SER A 104 15.69 7.11 -22.03
N GLU A 105 16.40 6.98 -23.16
CA GLU A 105 16.26 5.83 -24.07
C GLU A 105 16.64 4.52 -23.38
N GLN A 106 17.80 4.49 -22.71
CA GLN A 106 18.25 3.31 -21.97
C GLN A 106 17.32 2.98 -20.81
N TYR A 107 16.81 3.97 -20.10
CA TYR A 107 15.90 3.78 -18.98
C TYR A 107 14.57 3.14 -19.40
N PHE A 108 13.91 3.67 -20.44
CA PHE A 108 12.59 3.15 -20.88
C PHE A 108 12.68 1.82 -21.62
N SER A 109 13.80 1.55 -22.30
CA SER A 109 14.04 0.25 -22.94
C SER A 109 14.54 -0.82 -21.97
N HIS A 110 14.91 -0.45 -20.74
CA HIS A 110 15.45 -1.38 -19.77
C HIS A 110 14.38 -2.40 -19.30
N PRO A 111 14.68 -3.72 -19.32
CA PRO A 111 13.72 -4.74 -18.88
C PRO A 111 13.22 -4.56 -17.44
N VAL A 112 14.07 -4.04 -16.55
CA VAL A 112 13.69 -3.77 -15.15
C VAL A 112 12.61 -2.69 -15.06
N THR A 113 12.66 -1.64 -15.88
CA THR A 113 11.64 -0.58 -15.90
C THR A 113 10.28 -1.13 -16.32
N LEU A 114 10.25 -1.97 -17.37
CA LEU A 114 9.03 -2.63 -17.84
C LEU A 114 8.51 -3.63 -16.80
N ASN A 115 9.40 -4.43 -16.22
CA ASN A 115 9.05 -5.36 -15.14
C ASN A 115 8.49 -4.63 -13.93
N TYR A 116 9.07 -3.50 -13.53
CA TYR A 116 8.55 -2.68 -12.43
C TYR A 116 7.14 -2.19 -12.74
N LEU A 117 6.91 -1.66 -13.95
CA LEU A 117 5.61 -1.17 -14.36
C LEU A 117 4.56 -2.30 -14.35
N PHE A 118 4.76 -3.35 -15.14
CA PHE A 118 3.73 -4.39 -15.32
C PHE A 118 3.53 -5.24 -14.07
N ASN A 119 4.59 -5.66 -13.38
CA ASN A 119 4.42 -6.55 -12.23
C ASN A 119 3.75 -5.84 -11.05
N ASN A 120 4.01 -4.53 -10.86
CA ASN A 120 3.33 -3.76 -9.82
C ASN A 120 1.88 -3.44 -10.20
N LEU A 121 1.60 -3.02 -11.45
CA LEU A 121 0.22 -2.76 -11.91
C LEU A 121 -0.68 -4.00 -11.86
N LEU A 122 -0.11 -5.19 -12.08
CA LEU A 122 -0.83 -6.46 -12.01
C LEU A 122 -0.82 -7.07 -10.60
N VAL A 123 -0.12 -6.46 -9.64
CA VAL A 123 0.10 -7.00 -8.28
C VAL A 123 0.63 -8.45 -8.32
N TYR A 124 1.38 -8.80 -9.38
CA TYR A 124 1.85 -10.16 -9.62
C TYR A 124 3.10 -10.47 -8.79
N ASN A 125 4.14 -9.67 -9.01
CA ASN A 125 5.41 -9.79 -8.33
C ASN A 125 5.95 -8.41 -7.93
N THR A 126 5.85 -8.08 -6.64
CA THR A 126 6.26 -6.78 -6.11
C THR A 126 7.69 -6.42 -6.53
N GLN A 127 7.84 -5.32 -7.28
CA GLN A 127 9.14 -4.78 -7.68
C GLN A 127 9.41 -3.49 -6.94
N PHE A 128 10.61 -3.37 -6.41
CA PHE A 128 11.06 -2.18 -5.67
C PHE A 128 12.06 -1.33 -6.46
N HIS A 129 12.70 -1.94 -7.45
CA HIS A 129 13.89 -1.40 -8.09
C HIS A 129 13.61 -0.76 -9.45
N LEU A 130 14.19 0.42 -9.69
CA LEU A 130 14.28 1.03 -11.00
C LEU A 130 15.75 1.26 -11.37
N PRO A 131 16.15 1.01 -12.63
CA PRO A 131 17.56 1.01 -13.02
C PRO A 131 18.15 2.42 -12.96
N GLY A 132 19.29 2.55 -12.29
CA GLY A 132 20.02 3.81 -12.18
C GLY A 132 19.35 4.87 -11.29
N VAL A 133 18.23 4.56 -10.62
CA VAL A 133 17.54 5.48 -9.71
C VAL A 133 18.12 5.33 -8.30
N PHE A 134 18.41 6.42 -7.57
CA PHE A 134 18.82 6.36 -6.16
C PHE A 134 19.99 5.40 -5.84
N THR A 135 20.93 5.25 -6.76
CA THR A 135 22.06 4.29 -6.65
C THR A 135 22.97 4.54 -5.44
N HIS A 136 22.96 5.76 -4.90
CA HIS A 136 23.77 6.18 -3.76
C HIS A 136 22.99 6.29 -2.44
N ASN A 137 21.69 5.98 -2.44
CA ASN A 137 20.88 6.01 -1.22
C ASN A 137 21.16 4.81 -0.30
N HIS A 138 20.70 4.90 0.95
CA HIS A 138 20.86 3.82 1.92
C HIS A 138 20.31 2.47 1.42
N TYR A 139 19.18 2.50 0.70
CA TYR A 139 18.62 1.37 -0.01
C TYR A 139 18.79 1.61 -1.53
N PRO A 140 19.88 1.11 -2.14
CA PRO A 140 20.18 1.39 -3.54
C PRO A 140 19.06 0.90 -4.46
N GLU A 141 18.71 1.73 -5.42
CA GLU A 141 17.70 1.43 -6.46
C GLU A 141 16.27 1.23 -5.96
N VAL A 142 16.02 1.22 -4.65
CA VAL A 142 14.68 1.11 -4.08
C VAL A 142 13.96 2.45 -4.20
N VAL A 143 12.83 2.46 -4.91
CA VAL A 143 12.08 3.71 -5.18
C VAL A 143 10.80 3.79 -4.36
N ASN A 144 10.02 2.71 -4.33
CA ASN A 144 8.79 2.62 -3.56
C ASN A 144 8.79 1.36 -2.70
N GLY A 145 9.50 1.42 -1.57
CA GLY A 145 9.57 0.31 -0.63
C GLY A 145 8.19 -0.09 -0.08
N SER A 146 7.27 0.86 0.07
CA SER A 146 5.94 0.64 0.68
C SER A 146 4.98 -0.18 -0.18
N ILE A 147 5.28 -0.40 -1.47
CA ILE A 147 4.38 -1.09 -2.40
C ILE A 147 4.12 -2.57 -2.02
N TRP A 148 4.97 -3.17 -1.18
CA TRP A 148 4.81 -4.54 -0.69
C TRP A 148 3.48 -4.80 0.03
N THR A 149 2.92 -3.81 0.71
CA THR A 149 1.69 -3.99 1.49
C THR A 149 0.47 -4.19 0.61
N LEU A 150 0.49 -3.73 -0.65
CA LEU A 150 -0.65 -3.84 -1.57
C LEU A 150 -0.97 -5.30 -1.90
N LYS A 151 0.06 -6.13 -2.11
CA LYS A 151 -0.12 -7.57 -2.37
C LYS A 151 -0.77 -8.25 -1.17
N LEU A 152 -0.34 -7.91 0.04
CA LEU A 152 -0.94 -8.44 1.27
C LEU A 152 -2.39 -7.96 1.45
N GLU A 153 -2.67 -6.69 1.19
CA GLU A 153 -4.03 -6.15 1.26
C GLU A 153 -4.97 -6.87 0.28
N LEU A 154 -4.53 -7.12 -0.95
CA LEU A 154 -5.28 -7.90 -1.93
C LEU A 154 -5.53 -9.33 -1.47
N GLN A 155 -4.52 -9.99 -0.88
CA GLN A 155 -4.67 -11.33 -0.30
C GLN A 155 -5.69 -11.34 0.83
N CYS A 156 -5.70 -10.33 1.71
CA CYS A 156 -6.71 -10.20 2.76
C CYS A 156 -8.12 -10.02 2.18
N TYR A 157 -8.27 -9.25 1.09
CA TYR A 157 -9.57 -9.09 0.43
C TYR A 157 -10.12 -10.41 -0.08
N VAL A 158 -9.26 -11.22 -0.72
CA VAL A 158 -9.59 -12.56 -1.23
C VAL A 158 -9.88 -13.51 -0.07
N PHE A 159 -9.07 -13.50 0.98
CA PHE A 159 -9.29 -14.34 2.16
C PHE A 159 -10.68 -14.09 2.78
N ILE A 160 -11.02 -12.82 3.03
CA ILE A 160 -12.34 -12.46 3.57
C ILE A 160 -13.46 -12.92 2.64
N PHE A 161 -13.30 -12.72 1.33
CA PHE A 161 -14.28 -13.19 0.35
C PHE A 161 -14.51 -14.70 0.43
N LEU A 162 -13.43 -15.50 0.39
CA LEU A 162 -13.52 -16.96 0.42
C LEU A 162 -14.13 -17.47 1.73
N THR A 163 -13.79 -16.87 2.86
CA THR A 163 -14.33 -17.28 4.17
C THR A 163 -15.75 -16.76 4.46
N GLY A 164 -16.15 -15.68 3.80
CA GLY A 164 -17.43 -15.00 4.04
C GLY A 164 -18.55 -15.42 3.09
N VAL A 165 -18.23 -16.02 1.95
CA VAL A 165 -19.22 -16.63 1.05
C VAL A 165 -19.62 -17.98 1.64
N THR A 166 -20.76 -18.01 2.32
CA THR A 166 -21.42 -19.22 2.85
C THR A 166 -22.76 -19.42 2.19
#